data_AF-A0A1V5YJC4-F1
#
_entry.id   AF-A0A1V5YJC4-F1
#
_cell.length_a   1.000
_cell.length_b   1.000
_cell.length_c   1.000
_cell.angle_alpha   90.00
_cell.angle_beta   90.00
_cell.angle_gamma   90.00
#
_symmetry.space_group_name_H-M   'P 1'
#
loop_
_entity.id
_entity.type
_entity.pdbx_description
1 polymer ?
#
loop_
_entity_poly.entity_id
_entity_poly.type
_entity_poly.pdbx_seq_one_letter_code
_entity_poly.pdbx_strand_id
1 'polypeptide(L)'
;MSPGKIISNFSLSSLDGDPADKTALLINPPVYDTQYWARWSQPYGLLRIASLLRDAGYKRRELYDFMEVDQKGHVHHHRISAHESYAEKSEPTKPCTPWRVAKDDARIDFWKCHFGHRWEHFEQWLDDHGYTADHPPDEIYISAIMTYWWESVRDLTARLRSRFGKKTVIIVGGIYPTLCPQHCADYTSADVVVAGEVAEANDLWPDLSLYERKPQYAIVTPSRGCPYNCSYCAQRTINASRRKVAYRPAKDIVAEIRHQIDEYGVKDIAFYADFLLWDSESNFEQVLKPLIADQTRHVRLHAPEGLDVRYLNRSQKLVDLMRAAHFAKLYLPVENIDETYLRTMNRRHVRLKDFVDAVKACEKAGFKLRNLEVNAFVLYGLPRESIDGVVKTVLFVSEVLGSIIPMLFTPVPTTGIYQDYVPYFRTRGWDKELQMLNGKVYPFLELNEGSLPDYIDLQRLMFMLNTHYRDASFRPFADSRVSNAFRNNLTNAFYKYITTGLMEPEYLGS
;
A
#
# COMPACT_ATOMS: atom_id res chain seq x y z
N MET A 1 19.95 19.19 15.68
CA MET A 1 18.79 18.67 16.43
C MET A 1 19.29 17.52 17.29
N SER A 2 18.83 17.36 18.53
CA SER A 2 19.05 16.11 19.27
C SER A 2 18.11 15.05 18.69
N PRO A 3 18.57 13.81 18.43
CA PRO A 3 17.72 12.76 17.89
C PRO A 3 16.50 12.51 18.78
N GLY A 4 15.35 12.21 18.18
CA GLY A 4 14.15 11.83 18.91
C GLY A 4 14.34 10.54 19.71
N LYS A 5 13.63 10.40 20.83
CA LYS A 5 13.67 9.19 21.66
C LYS A 5 12.89 8.07 20.97
N ILE A 6 13.55 6.97 20.67
CA ILE A 6 12.92 5.77 20.09
C ILE A 6 12.28 4.95 21.22
N ILE A 7 11.00 4.61 21.07
CA ILE A 7 10.22 3.83 22.04
C ILE A 7 9.50 2.69 21.31
N SER A 8 9.67 1.46 21.79
CA SER A 8 9.02 0.26 21.22
C SER A 8 7.77 -0.21 21.96
N ASN A 9 7.55 0.28 23.18
CA ASN A 9 6.37 0.00 24.01
C ASN A 9 5.74 1.32 24.44
N PHE A 10 5.23 2.08 23.47
CA PHE A 10 4.63 3.37 23.74
C PHE A 10 3.34 3.19 24.55
N SER A 11 3.16 4.05 25.56
CA SER A 11 1.94 4.19 26.34
C SER A 11 1.68 5.66 26.61
N LEU A 12 0.42 6.06 26.71
CA LEU A 12 0.06 7.45 27.03
C LEU A 12 0.64 7.89 28.37
N SER A 13 0.77 6.98 29.34
CA SER A 13 1.36 7.27 30.65
C SER A 13 2.86 7.58 30.60
N SER A 14 3.50 7.39 29.45
CA SER A 14 4.91 7.76 29.24
C SER A 14 5.10 9.24 28.86
N LEU A 15 4.01 9.98 28.64
CA LEU A 15 3.99 11.40 28.37
C LEU A 15 3.61 12.19 29.62
N ASP A 16 4.28 13.31 29.87
CA ASP A 16 4.07 14.14 31.07
C ASP A 16 2.75 14.91 31.04
N GLY A 17 2.14 15.15 32.20
CA GLY A 17 0.91 15.95 32.36
C GLY A 17 -0.39 15.15 32.34
N ASP A 18 -1.47 15.75 32.84
CA ASP A 18 -2.80 15.13 32.91
C ASP A 18 -3.51 15.19 31.55
N PRO A 19 -3.94 14.04 30.96
CA PRO A 19 -4.76 14.02 29.75
C PRO A 19 -5.92 15.01 29.75
N ALA A 20 -6.61 15.21 30.88
CA ALA A 20 -7.79 16.07 30.97
C ALA A 20 -7.51 17.55 30.67
N ASP A 21 -6.25 17.97 30.73
CA ASP A 21 -5.82 19.33 30.41
C ASP A 21 -5.22 19.46 29.00
N LYS A 22 -4.93 18.35 28.32
CA LYS A 22 -4.17 18.31 27.07
C LYS A 22 -5.01 18.44 25.81
N THR A 23 -4.42 19.13 24.83
CA THR A 23 -4.87 19.17 23.44
C THR A 23 -3.97 18.31 22.56
N ALA A 24 -4.58 17.41 21.78
CA ALA A 24 -3.89 16.56 20.83
C ALA A 24 -4.29 16.89 19.38
N LEU A 25 -3.30 17.14 18.53
CA LEU A 25 -3.48 17.28 17.09
C LEU A 25 -2.95 16.03 16.38
N LEU A 26 -3.81 15.32 15.67
CA LEU A 26 -3.47 14.14 14.89
C LEU A 26 -3.29 14.54 13.42
N ILE A 27 -2.19 14.14 12.78
CA ILE A 27 -1.88 14.54 11.41
C ILE A 27 -1.53 13.32 10.55
N ASN A 28 -2.28 13.13 9.45
CA ASN A 28 -1.87 12.26 8.36
C ASN A 28 -1.05 13.10 7.36
N PRO A 29 0.25 12.84 7.16
CA PRO A 29 1.14 13.66 6.32
C PRO A 29 0.73 13.70 4.84
N PRO A 30 1.18 14.72 4.09
CA PRO A 30 1.14 14.65 2.63
C PRO A 30 2.08 13.56 2.11
N VAL A 31 2.00 13.25 0.83
CA VAL A 31 2.86 12.25 0.18
C VAL A 31 3.69 12.90 -0.92
N TYR A 32 5.00 12.62 -0.94
CA TYR A 32 5.85 12.97 -2.08
C TYR A 32 6.19 11.71 -2.88
N ASP A 33 5.64 11.60 -4.08
CA ASP A 33 5.80 10.41 -4.93
C ASP A 33 5.61 10.77 -6.41
N THR A 34 5.84 9.84 -7.32
CA THR A 34 5.52 9.99 -8.75
C THR A 34 4.06 9.69 -9.04
N GLN A 35 3.43 8.83 -8.22
CA GLN A 35 2.03 8.41 -8.35
C GLN A 35 1.45 8.08 -6.98
N TYR A 36 0.17 8.35 -6.77
CA TYR A 36 -0.54 8.03 -5.54
C TYR A 36 -1.96 7.55 -5.82
N TRP A 37 -2.43 6.57 -5.02
CA TRP A 37 -3.77 6.03 -5.09
C TRP A 37 -4.48 6.28 -3.76
N ALA A 38 -5.48 7.15 -3.76
CA ALA A 38 -6.16 7.63 -2.54
C ALA A 38 -7.20 6.67 -1.96
N ARG A 39 -7.61 5.66 -2.74
CA ARG A 39 -8.60 4.70 -2.24
C ARG A 39 -7.91 3.76 -1.24
N TRP A 40 -8.53 3.57 -0.08
CA TRP A 40 -8.02 2.75 1.04
C TRP A 40 -6.82 3.35 1.77
N SER A 41 -6.67 4.67 1.79
CA SER A 41 -5.57 5.37 2.47
C SER A 41 -5.94 6.08 3.78
N GLN A 42 -7.14 5.82 4.32
CA GLN A 42 -7.55 6.31 5.64
C GLN A 42 -6.43 6.03 6.68
N PRO A 43 -6.05 7.01 7.53
CA PRO A 43 -5.00 6.87 8.54
C PRO A 43 -5.51 6.04 9.73
N TYR A 44 -5.88 4.79 9.46
CA TYR A 44 -6.60 3.90 10.37
C TYR A 44 -5.92 3.78 11.74
N GLY A 45 -4.59 3.58 11.77
CA GLY A 45 -3.85 3.53 13.03
C GLY A 45 -3.99 4.82 13.85
N LEU A 46 -3.93 5.98 13.20
CA LEU A 46 -4.08 7.29 13.82
C LEU A 46 -5.50 7.51 14.39
N LEU A 47 -6.53 7.06 13.69
CA LEU A 47 -7.92 7.13 14.15
C LEU A 47 -8.19 6.24 15.37
N ARG A 48 -7.42 5.16 15.54
CA ARG A 48 -7.48 4.33 16.76
C ARG A 48 -6.74 4.98 17.93
N ILE A 49 -5.65 5.69 17.64
CA ILE A 49 -5.01 6.57 18.62
C ILE A 49 -6.00 7.66 19.05
N ALA A 50 -6.76 8.26 18.14
CA ALA A 50 -7.82 9.20 18.51
C ALA A 50 -8.85 8.61 19.49
N SER A 51 -9.30 7.36 19.27
CA SER A 51 -10.14 6.64 20.22
C SER A 51 -9.46 6.44 21.58
N LEU A 52 -8.17 6.06 21.59
CA LEU A 52 -7.40 5.91 22.83
C LEU A 52 -7.32 7.24 23.61
N LEU A 53 -7.04 8.35 22.92
CA LEU A 53 -6.98 9.69 23.51
C LEU A 53 -8.35 10.14 24.04
N ARG A 54 -9.44 9.81 23.35
CA ARG A 54 -10.81 10.06 23.83
C ARG A 54 -11.07 9.30 25.13
N ASP A 55 -10.75 8.01 25.16
CA ASP A 55 -10.99 7.15 26.30
C ASP A 55 -10.12 7.54 27.51
N ALA A 56 -8.94 8.13 27.25
CA ALA A 56 -8.07 8.74 28.26
C ALA A 56 -8.54 10.13 28.74
N GLY A 57 -9.58 10.71 28.13
CA GLY A 57 -10.17 11.97 28.58
C GLY A 57 -9.50 13.24 28.06
N TYR A 58 -8.76 13.19 26.93
CA TYR A 58 -8.12 14.38 26.35
C TYR A 58 -9.12 15.52 26.13
N LYS A 59 -8.77 16.73 26.58
CA LYS A 59 -9.61 17.95 26.53
C LYS A 59 -10.08 18.28 25.13
N ARG A 60 -9.15 18.25 24.16
CA ARG A 60 -9.42 18.55 22.75
C ARG A 60 -8.60 17.61 21.87
N ARG A 61 -9.23 17.11 20.81
CA ARG A 61 -8.63 16.20 19.82
C ARG A 61 -9.10 16.63 18.45
N GLU A 62 -8.17 16.83 17.52
CA GLU A 62 -8.50 17.19 16.13
C GLU A 62 -7.64 16.42 15.16
N LEU A 63 -8.17 16.17 13.96
CA LEU A 63 -7.49 15.49 12.88
C LEU A 63 -7.27 16.46 11.72
N TYR A 64 -6.03 16.53 11.23
CA TYR A 64 -5.74 17.10 9.93
C TYR A 64 -5.24 16.01 8.98
N ASP A 65 -6.07 15.65 8.00
CA ASP A 65 -5.72 14.67 6.98
C ASP A 65 -5.30 15.37 5.68
N PHE A 66 -3.99 15.44 5.41
CA PHE A 66 -3.50 16.03 4.16
C PHE A 66 -4.05 15.30 2.93
N MET A 67 -4.40 14.02 3.06
CA MET A 67 -4.81 13.15 1.97
C MET A 67 -6.32 13.10 1.80
N GLU A 68 -7.07 13.97 2.48
CA GLU A 68 -8.51 14.09 2.31
C GLU A 68 -8.84 14.43 0.84
N VAL A 69 -9.91 13.82 0.35
CA VAL A 69 -10.33 13.93 -1.05
C VAL A 69 -11.38 15.02 -1.23
N ASP A 70 -11.32 15.70 -2.38
CA ASP A 70 -12.33 16.65 -2.79
C ASP A 70 -13.72 16.00 -2.99
N GLN A 71 -14.73 16.79 -3.34
CA GLN A 71 -16.09 16.29 -3.59
C GLN A 71 -16.16 15.22 -4.69
N LYS A 72 -15.18 15.22 -5.62
CA LYS A 72 -15.06 14.25 -6.72
C LYS A 72 -14.21 13.03 -6.36
N GLY A 73 -13.66 12.97 -5.15
CA GLY A 73 -12.82 11.86 -4.71
C GLY A 73 -11.34 11.98 -5.13
N HIS A 74 -10.88 13.17 -5.50
CA HIS A 74 -9.49 13.39 -5.89
C HIS A 74 -8.67 14.03 -4.78
N VAL A 75 -7.42 13.59 -4.66
CA VAL A 75 -6.41 14.25 -3.82
C VAL A 75 -5.72 15.33 -4.64
N HIS A 76 -5.63 16.54 -4.07
CA HIS A 76 -4.88 17.64 -4.69
C HIS A 76 -3.43 17.21 -4.94
N HIS A 77 -2.85 17.61 -6.07
CA HIS A 77 -1.43 17.41 -6.30
C HIS A 77 -0.81 18.47 -7.20
N HIS A 78 0.48 18.71 -7.01
CA HIS A 78 1.29 19.57 -7.88
C HIS A 78 2.72 19.04 -8.01
N ARG A 79 3.34 19.36 -9.14
CA ARG A 79 4.71 18.94 -9.45
C ARG A 79 5.73 19.65 -8.57
N ILE A 80 6.73 18.91 -8.12
CA ILE A 80 7.84 19.40 -7.27
C ILE A 80 9.17 18.90 -7.84
N SER A 81 10.28 19.53 -7.44
CA SER A 81 11.60 19.05 -7.83
C SER A 81 11.93 17.73 -7.13
N ALA A 82 12.81 16.97 -7.77
CA ALA A 82 13.40 15.72 -7.30
C ALA A 82 13.72 15.68 -5.80
N HIS A 83 14.50 16.69 -5.37
CA HIS A 83 15.07 16.83 -4.04
C HIS A 83 14.47 18.06 -3.33
N GLU A 84 13.23 18.40 -3.67
CA GLU A 84 12.51 19.52 -3.05
C GLU A 84 12.37 19.29 -1.54
N SER A 85 12.54 20.35 -0.76
CA SER A 85 12.27 20.37 0.67
C SER A 85 11.36 21.55 0.98
N TYR A 86 10.28 21.27 1.70
CA TYR A 86 9.31 22.25 2.17
C TYR A 86 9.50 22.61 3.64
N ALA A 87 10.60 22.21 4.29
CA ALA A 87 10.86 22.52 5.69
C ALA A 87 10.80 24.03 6.02
N GLU A 88 11.21 24.89 5.07
CA GLU A 88 11.34 26.34 5.27
C GLU A 88 10.59 27.19 4.22
N LYS A 89 9.85 26.56 3.30
CA LYS A 89 9.13 27.25 2.22
C LYS A 89 7.87 26.51 1.83
N SER A 90 6.87 27.21 1.30
CA SER A 90 5.54 26.63 1.03
C SER A 90 5.24 26.42 -0.46
N GLU A 91 5.97 27.09 -1.36
CA GLU A 91 5.82 26.96 -2.82
C GLU A 91 6.98 26.16 -3.46
N PRO A 92 6.73 25.41 -4.56
CA PRO A 92 7.77 24.65 -5.27
C PRO A 92 8.76 25.59 -5.97
N THR A 93 10.05 25.20 -5.98
CA THR A 93 11.02 25.83 -6.87
C THR A 93 10.64 25.62 -8.34
N LYS A 94 10.75 26.68 -9.15
CA LYS A 94 10.52 26.64 -10.60
C LYS A 94 11.77 27.06 -11.37
N PRO A 95 12.10 26.38 -12.49
CA PRO A 95 11.43 25.19 -13.03
C PRO A 95 11.72 23.95 -12.19
N CYS A 96 10.73 23.04 -12.07
CA CYS A 96 10.93 21.79 -11.34
C CYS A 96 11.91 20.87 -12.08
N THR A 97 12.71 20.11 -11.35
CA THR A 97 13.65 19.11 -11.92
C THR A 97 13.17 17.69 -11.66
N PRO A 98 13.20 16.79 -12.67
CA PRO A 98 12.78 15.39 -12.50
C PRO A 98 13.88 14.53 -11.86
N TRP A 99 13.50 13.35 -11.37
CA TRP A 99 14.44 12.25 -11.15
C TRP A 99 14.78 11.62 -12.48
N ARG A 100 16.05 11.32 -12.66
CA ARG A 100 16.55 10.75 -13.89
C ARG A 100 17.12 9.39 -13.63
N VAL A 101 16.46 8.39 -14.18
CA VAL A 101 16.97 7.01 -14.17
C VAL A 101 17.46 6.70 -15.57
N ALA A 102 18.69 6.24 -15.65
CA ALA A 102 19.32 5.84 -16.90
C ALA A 102 20.03 4.51 -16.69
N LYS A 103 20.00 3.67 -17.72
CA LYS A 103 20.77 2.44 -17.83
C LYS A 103 21.09 2.26 -19.31
N ASP A 104 22.36 1.99 -19.60
CA ASP A 104 22.90 1.96 -20.96
C ASP A 104 22.54 3.27 -21.71
N ASP A 105 21.98 3.17 -22.92
CA ASP A 105 21.57 4.32 -23.74
C ASP A 105 20.15 4.82 -23.42
N ALA A 106 19.40 4.12 -22.56
CA ALA A 106 18.02 4.45 -22.24
C ALA A 106 17.89 5.36 -21.02
N ARG A 107 16.95 6.30 -21.07
CA ARG A 107 16.70 7.27 -20.00
C ARG A 107 15.22 7.60 -19.85
N ILE A 108 14.76 7.72 -18.60
CA ILE A 108 13.45 8.27 -18.27
C ILE A 108 13.56 9.34 -17.19
N ASP A 109 12.69 10.33 -17.31
CA ASP A 109 12.49 11.37 -16.31
C ASP A 109 11.21 11.07 -15.53
N PHE A 110 11.34 10.84 -14.23
CA PHE A 110 10.23 10.70 -13.30
C PHE A 110 9.95 12.02 -12.61
N TRP A 111 8.70 12.47 -12.72
CA TRP A 111 8.26 13.70 -12.08
C TRP A 111 7.66 13.39 -10.72
N LYS A 112 8.23 13.99 -9.68
CA LYS A 112 7.72 13.92 -8.33
C LYS A 112 6.60 14.94 -8.16
N CYS A 113 5.59 14.57 -7.40
CA CYS A 113 4.47 15.42 -7.02
C CYS A 113 4.35 15.45 -5.49
N HIS A 114 3.91 16.59 -4.98
CA HIS A 114 3.29 16.69 -3.67
C HIS A 114 1.83 16.27 -3.85
N PHE A 115 1.40 15.23 -3.14
CA PHE A 115 0.00 14.83 -3.02
C PHE A 115 -0.52 15.22 -1.64
N GLY A 116 -1.71 15.82 -1.63
CA GLY A 116 -2.39 16.33 -0.45
C GLY A 116 -2.63 17.83 -0.52
N HIS A 117 -3.28 18.35 0.52
CA HIS A 117 -3.48 19.79 0.73
C HIS A 117 -2.14 20.54 0.72
N ARG A 118 -2.16 21.76 0.19
CA ARG A 118 -0.95 22.62 0.17
C ARG A 118 -0.54 23.03 1.58
N TRP A 119 0.73 23.39 1.74
CA TRP A 119 1.26 23.87 3.01
C TRP A 119 0.57 25.15 3.49
N GLU A 120 0.26 26.09 2.59
CA GLU A 120 -0.47 27.32 2.94
C GLU A 120 -1.85 27.03 3.52
N HIS A 121 -2.56 26.03 2.96
CA HIS A 121 -3.85 25.61 3.48
C HIS A 121 -3.74 25.01 4.87
N PHE A 122 -2.71 24.20 5.13
CA PHE A 122 -2.45 23.64 6.45
C PHE A 122 -2.13 24.72 7.49
N GLU A 123 -1.26 25.68 7.16
CA GLU A 123 -0.92 26.78 8.08
C GLU A 123 -2.15 27.64 8.39
N GLN A 124 -2.97 27.95 7.38
CA GLN A 124 -4.23 28.67 7.58
C GLN A 124 -5.20 27.87 8.45
N TRP A 125 -5.33 26.56 8.21
CA TRP A 125 -6.17 25.69 9.04
C TRP A 125 -5.72 25.69 10.50
N LEU A 126 -4.40 25.65 10.77
CA LEU A 126 -3.87 25.76 12.14
C LEU A 126 -4.27 27.09 12.79
N ASP A 127 -4.15 28.21 12.07
CA ASP A 127 -4.56 29.53 12.56
C ASP A 127 -6.07 29.58 12.87
N ASP A 128 -6.91 29.08 11.95
CA ASP A 128 -8.37 29.07 12.09
C ASP A 128 -8.83 28.20 13.27
N HIS A 129 -8.07 27.15 13.61
CA HIS A 129 -8.32 26.28 14.75
C HIS A 129 -7.64 26.75 16.05
N GLY A 130 -7.01 27.93 16.02
CA GLY A 130 -6.39 28.57 17.18
C GLY A 130 -5.02 28.00 17.58
N TYR A 131 -4.40 27.17 16.74
CA TYR A 131 -3.06 26.64 16.96
C TYR A 131 -1.99 27.63 16.50
N THR A 132 -1.66 28.60 17.34
CA THR A 132 -0.63 29.61 17.09
C THR A 132 0.66 29.32 17.88
N ALA A 133 1.73 30.08 17.63
CA ALA A 133 2.97 29.94 18.41
C ALA A 133 2.79 30.22 19.92
N ASP A 134 1.79 31.04 20.26
CA ASP A 134 1.42 31.38 21.64
C ASP A 134 0.45 30.36 22.26
N HIS A 135 -0.34 29.69 21.42
CA HIS A 135 -1.31 28.65 21.82
C HIS A 135 -1.04 27.34 21.06
N PRO A 136 0.12 26.70 21.29
CA PRO A 136 0.44 25.45 20.63
C PRO A 136 -0.43 24.30 21.16
N PRO A 137 -0.65 23.22 20.37
CA PRO A 137 -1.13 21.97 20.95
C PRO A 137 -0.07 21.38 21.90
N ASP A 138 -0.50 20.65 22.93
CA ASP A 138 0.42 19.98 23.84
C ASP A 138 1.15 18.83 23.13
N GLU A 139 0.41 18.05 22.33
CA GLU A 139 0.90 16.85 21.67
C GLU A 139 0.47 16.81 20.19
N ILE A 140 1.39 16.40 19.32
CA ILE A 140 1.09 16.13 17.91
C ILE A 140 1.42 14.67 17.59
N TYR A 141 0.43 13.94 17.07
CA TYR A 141 0.55 12.55 16.66
C TYR A 141 0.58 12.44 15.13
N ILE A 142 1.66 11.88 14.58
CA ILE A 142 1.86 11.77 13.13
C ILE A 142 1.94 10.30 12.75
N SER A 143 1.12 9.88 11.78
CA SER A 143 1.16 8.51 11.23
C SER A 143 1.90 8.46 9.90
N ALA A 144 3.06 7.80 9.85
CA ALA A 144 3.87 7.63 8.66
C ALA A 144 3.82 6.18 8.13
N ILE A 145 3.25 6.01 6.94
CA ILE A 145 2.93 4.68 6.38
C ILE A 145 4.12 4.10 5.59
N MET A 146 4.64 4.77 4.56
CA MET A 146 5.70 4.19 3.72
C MET A 146 7.08 4.76 4.03
N THR A 147 8.12 3.91 4.04
CA THR A 147 9.51 4.33 4.28
C THR A 147 10.01 5.31 3.22
N TYR A 148 9.59 5.15 1.96
CA TYR A 148 9.98 6.02 0.85
C TYR A 148 9.20 7.35 0.79
N TRP A 149 8.24 7.60 1.69
CA TRP A 149 7.56 8.90 1.84
C TRP A 149 8.14 9.77 2.95
N TRP A 150 9.24 9.35 3.59
CA TRP A 150 9.81 9.99 4.77
C TRP A 150 10.10 11.49 4.64
N GLU A 151 10.40 11.99 3.43
CA GLU A 151 10.72 13.40 3.18
C GLU A 151 9.55 14.32 3.55
N SER A 152 8.32 13.90 3.30
CA SER A 152 7.11 14.65 3.68
C SER A 152 6.95 14.74 5.21
N VAL A 153 7.33 13.68 5.93
CA VAL A 153 7.30 13.60 7.40
C VAL A 153 8.41 14.48 7.99
N ARG A 154 9.61 14.47 7.40
CA ARG A 154 10.68 15.42 7.75
C ARG A 154 10.18 16.85 7.64
N ASP A 155 9.62 17.22 6.49
CA ASP A 155 9.20 18.60 6.23
C ASP A 155 8.06 19.02 7.17
N LEU A 156 7.07 18.15 7.39
CA LEU A 156 5.97 18.37 8.34
C LEU A 156 6.51 18.64 9.75
N THR A 157 7.36 17.74 10.27
CA THR A 157 7.89 17.87 11.64
C THR A 157 8.78 19.10 11.80
N ALA A 158 9.57 19.46 10.78
CA ALA A 158 10.40 20.67 10.80
C ALA A 158 9.55 21.94 10.86
N ARG A 159 8.46 22.01 10.07
CA ARG A 159 7.50 23.12 10.09
C ARG A 159 6.82 23.27 11.44
N LEU A 160 6.28 22.18 11.97
CA LEU A 160 5.65 22.15 13.29
C LEU A 160 6.62 22.58 14.39
N ARG A 161 7.89 22.15 14.31
CA ARG A 161 8.92 22.59 15.25
C ARG A 161 9.23 24.07 15.13
N SER A 162 9.32 24.59 13.91
CA SER A 162 9.54 26.02 13.65
C SER A 162 8.40 26.86 14.23
N ARG A 163 7.16 26.40 14.05
CA ARG A 163 5.95 27.10 14.50
C ARG A 163 5.74 27.05 16.01
N PHE A 164 5.84 25.88 16.63
CA PHE A 164 5.46 25.67 18.03
C PHE A 164 6.64 25.58 19.01
N GLY A 165 7.88 25.57 18.50
CA GLY A 165 9.08 25.43 19.32
C GLY A 165 9.06 24.14 20.14
N LYS A 166 9.69 24.14 21.32
CA LYS A 166 9.76 22.99 22.25
C LYS A 166 8.56 22.89 23.21
N LYS A 167 7.54 23.73 23.04
CA LYS A 167 6.31 23.69 23.85
C LYS A 167 5.44 22.47 23.52
N THR A 168 5.52 21.99 22.28
CA THR A 168 4.77 20.82 21.79
C THR A 168 5.64 19.58 21.72
N VAL A 169 5.09 18.45 22.15
CA VAL A 169 5.68 17.11 21.95
C VAL A 169 5.25 16.56 20.59
N ILE A 170 6.21 16.29 19.72
CA ILE A 170 5.95 15.70 18.39
C ILE A 170 6.23 14.20 18.44
N ILE A 171 5.21 13.40 18.15
CA ILE A 171 5.22 11.94 18.22
C ILE A 171 5.01 11.39 16.81
N VAL A 172 5.97 10.62 16.29
CA VAL A 172 5.88 9.99 14.97
C VAL A 172 5.80 8.48 15.13
N GLY A 173 4.71 7.89 14.63
CA GLY A 173 4.45 6.45 14.64
C GLY A 173 4.03 5.93 13.26
N GLY A 174 3.77 4.62 13.17
CA GLY A 174 3.38 3.95 11.92
C GLY A 174 4.46 3.03 11.35
N ILE A 175 4.25 2.56 10.12
CA ILE A 175 5.11 1.54 9.48
C ILE A 175 6.51 2.10 9.20
N TYR A 176 6.66 3.35 8.75
CA TYR A 176 7.99 3.94 8.51
C TYR A 176 8.88 3.95 9.77
N PRO A 177 8.49 4.58 10.90
CA PRO A 177 9.31 4.57 12.12
C PRO A 177 9.44 3.18 12.75
N THR A 178 8.52 2.25 12.46
CA THR A 178 8.68 0.83 12.88
C THR A 178 9.81 0.14 12.12
N LEU A 179 9.91 0.37 10.82
CA LEU A 179 10.91 -0.28 9.96
C LEU A 179 12.26 0.45 9.99
N CYS A 180 12.26 1.77 10.19
CA CYS A 180 13.45 2.62 10.15
C CYS A 180 13.49 3.61 11.34
N PRO A 181 13.45 3.13 12.60
CA PRO A 181 13.31 4.02 13.76
C PRO A 181 14.47 5.01 13.89
N GLN A 182 15.70 4.54 13.70
CA GLN A 182 16.89 5.40 13.77
C GLN A 182 16.88 6.47 12.69
N HIS A 183 16.55 6.09 11.45
CA HIS A 183 16.41 7.03 10.34
C HIS A 183 15.33 8.09 10.65
N CYS A 184 14.19 7.67 11.21
CA CYS A 184 13.15 8.63 11.62
C CYS A 184 13.66 9.59 12.70
N ALA A 185 14.37 9.09 13.72
CA ALA A 185 14.91 9.91 14.80
C ALA A 185 15.98 10.91 14.33
N ASP A 186 16.78 10.55 13.33
CA ASP A 186 17.87 11.37 12.81
C ASP A 186 17.38 12.43 11.81
N TYR A 187 16.36 12.11 11.02
CA TYR A 187 15.91 12.94 9.89
C TYR A 187 14.59 13.68 10.13
N THR A 188 13.97 13.58 11.30
CA THR A 188 12.75 14.33 11.64
C THR A 188 12.96 15.16 12.90
N SER A 189 12.06 16.12 13.14
CA SER A 189 12.05 16.92 14.39
C SER A 189 11.19 16.30 15.50
N ALA A 190 10.95 14.99 15.43
CA ALA A 190 10.17 14.25 16.43
C ALA A 190 10.88 14.24 17.80
N ASP A 191 10.11 14.38 18.88
CA ASP A 191 10.61 14.14 20.24
C ASP A 191 10.51 12.65 20.59
N VAL A 192 9.46 11.98 20.08
CA VAL A 192 9.21 10.55 20.28
C VAL A 192 9.02 9.86 18.93
N VAL A 193 9.79 8.79 18.70
CA VAL A 193 9.65 7.88 17.56
C VAL A 193 9.10 6.55 18.07
N VAL A 194 7.87 6.22 17.70
CA VAL A 194 7.21 4.98 18.11
C VAL A 194 7.51 3.88 17.09
N ALA A 195 8.23 2.85 17.54
CA ALA A 195 8.62 1.71 16.74
C ALA A 195 7.80 0.47 17.10
N GLY A 196 6.81 0.12 16.27
CA GLY A 196 5.91 -0.99 16.48
C GLY A 196 4.47 -0.56 16.75
N GLU A 197 3.67 -1.49 17.29
CA GLU A 197 2.27 -1.29 17.61
C GLU A 197 2.10 -0.43 18.88
N VAL A 198 1.04 0.38 18.94
CA VAL A 198 0.54 0.95 20.20
C VAL A 198 -0.52 0.00 20.76
N ALA A 199 -0.10 -0.86 21.69
CA ALA A 199 -0.90 -1.99 22.17
C ALA A 199 -2.27 -1.57 22.73
N GLU A 200 -2.35 -0.43 23.41
CA GLU A 200 -3.59 0.09 24.00
C GLU A 200 -4.63 0.49 22.95
N ALA A 201 -4.19 0.89 21.75
CA ALA A 201 -5.07 1.24 20.65
C ALA A 201 -5.42 0.04 19.74
N ASN A 202 -4.76 -1.10 19.92
CA ASN A 202 -4.78 -2.19 18.93
C ASN A 202 -6.16 -2.83 18.72
N ASP A 203 -7.09 -2.74 19.67
CA ASP A 203 -8.43 -3.32 19.51
C ASP A 203 -9.56 -2.27 19.60
N LEU A 204 -9.22 -0.98 19.71
CA LEU A 204 -10.18 0.13 19.67
C LEU A 204 -10.72 0.35 18.24
N TRP A 205 -11.98 0.73 18.11
CA TRP A 205 -12.56 1.10 16.81
C TRP A 205 -12.03 2.48 16.37
N PRO A 206 -11.84 2.74 15.07
CA PRO A 206 -11.35 4.03 14.59
C PRO A 206 -12.37 5.14 14.88
N ASP A 207 -11.92 6.29 15.41
CA ASP A 207 -12.79 7.44 15.66
C ASP A 207 -13.06 8.22 14.36
N LEU A 208 -14.10 7.79 13.63
CA LEU A 208 -14.49 8.45 12.39
C LEU A 208 -15.21 9.80 12.62
N SER A 209 -15.52 10.17 13.87
CA SER A 209 -16.17 11.45 14.17
C SER A 209 -15.24 12.66 13.97
N LEU A 210 -13.93 12.43 13.90
CA LEU A 210 -12.95 13.49 13.63
C LEU A 210 -12.91 13.95 12.17
N TYR A 211 -13.57 13.24 11.25
CA TYR A 211 -13.72 13.72 9.88
C TYR A 211 -14.86 14.72 9.79
N GLU A 212 -14.58 15.91 9.24
CA GLU A 212 -15.63 16.89 8.90
C GLU A 212 -16.62 16.29 7.89
N ARG A 213 -16.11 15.60 6.88
CA ARG A 213 -16.91 14.87 5.90
C ARG A 213 -16.93 13.39 6.23
N LYS A 214 -18.13 12.85 6.51
CA LYS A 214 -18.32 11.42 6.75
C LYS A 214 -17.67 10.58 5.64
N PRO A 215 -16.78 9.63 5.97
CA PRO A 215 -16.04 8.86 4.98
C PRO A 215 -16.96 7.85 4.27
N GLN A 216 -16.75 7.63 2.98
CA GLN A 216 -17.54 6.66 2.20
C GLN A 216 -17.16 5.21 2.48
N TYR A 217 -15.96 5.00 3.02
CA TYR A 217 -15.44 3.70 3.38
C TYR A 217 -14.81 3.72 4.76
N ALA A 218 -14.63 2.54 5.35
CA ALA A 218 -13.83 2.36 6.56
C ALA A 218 -12.88 1.18 6.41
N ILE A 219 -11.72 1.30 7.05
CA ILE A 219 -10.76 0.20 7.19
C ILE A 219 -11.09 -0.55 8.47
N VAL A 220 -11.04 -1.89 8.42
CA VAL A 220 -11.20 -2.77 9.57
C VAL A 220 -10.03 -3.74 9.60
N THR A 221 -9.37 -3.86 10.76
CA THR A 221 -8.30 -4.85 10.99
C THR A 221 -8.82 -5.97 11.87
N PRO A 222 -9.20 -7.12 11.28
CA PRO A 222 -9.73 -8.26 12.03
C PRO A 222 -8.63 -9.12 12.65
N SER A 223 -7.41 -9.09 12.09
CA SER A 223 -6.30 -9.89 12.57
C SER A 223 -4.95 -9.22 12.37
N ARG A 224 -3.96 -9.71 13.14
CA ARG A 224 -2.57 -9.29 13.05
C ARG A 224 -1.61 -10.47 13.12
N GLY A 225 -0.50 -10.34 12.42
CA GLY A 225 0.55 -11.35 12.35
C GLY A 225 0.40 -12.28 11.15
N CYS A 226 1.53 -12.85 10.74
CA CYS A 226 1.62 -13.83 9.67
C CYS A 226 2.62 -14.93 10.08
N PRO A 227 2.32 -16.23 9.90
CA PRO A 227 3.21 -17.32 10.29
C PRO A 227 4.37 -17.51 9.31
N TYR A 228 4.33 -16.84 8.17
CA TYR A 228 5.32 -16.95 7.10
C TYR A 228 6.37 -15.84 7.16
N ASN A 229 7.38 -15.99 6.32
CA ASN A 229 8.56 -15.14 6.32
C ASN A 229 9.20 -15.03 4.94
N CYS A 230 8.36 -14.74 3.95
CA CYS A 230 8.82 -14.35 2.63
C CYS A 230 9.88 -13.26 2.77
N SER A 231 11.03 -13.42 2.10
CA SER A 231 12.18 -12.54 2.27
C SER A 231 11.92 -11.13 1.77
N TYR A 232 10.90 -10.92 0.93
CA TYR A 232 10.48 -9.61 0.40
C TYR A 232 9.48 -8.86 1.30
N CYS A 233 8.98 -9.49 2.37
CA CYS A 233 7.84 -8.98 3.13
C CYS A 233 8.25 -8.49 4.54
N ALA A 234 7.87 -7.26 4.89
CA ALA A 234 8.24 -6.60 6.15
C ALA A 234 7.39 -7.02 7.35
N GLN A 235 6.41 -7.91 7.14
CA GLN A 235 5.39 -8.27 8.12
C GLN A 235 5.97 -8.79 9.44
N ARG A 236 7.12 -9.48 9.41
CA ARG A 236 7.81 -9.91 10.63
C ARG A 236 8.22 -8.75 11.52
N THR A 237 8.81 -7.70 10.96
CA THR A 237 9.25 -6.54 11.74
C THR A 237 8.05 -5.78 12.27
N ILE A 238 7.07 -5.52 11.40
CA ILE A 238 5.84 -4.78 11.75
C ILE A 238 5.09 -5.45 12.92
N ASN A 239 5.03 -6.78 12.92
CA ASN A 239 4.35 -7.55 13.95
C ASN A 239 5.25 -7.97 15.12
N ALA A 240 6.34 -7.24 15.41
CA ALA A 240 7.25 -7.57 16.52
C ALA A 240 7.73 -9.04 16.52
N SER A 241 8.03 -9.57 15.32
CA SER A 241 8.41 -10.96 15.03
C SER A 241 7.38 -12.02 15.42
N ARG A 242 6.13 -11.63 15.68
CA ARG A 242 5.01 -12.54 15.98
C ARG A 242 4.80 -13.50 14.80
N ARG A 243 4.83 -14.81 15.10
CA ARG A 243 4.59 -15.90 14.13
C ARG A 243 3.20 -16.51 14.20
N LYS A 244 2.36 -15.99 15.09
CA LYS A 244 0.97 -16.41 15.25
C LYS A 244 0.07 -15.32 14.70
N VAL A 245 -1.05 -15.73 14.13
CA VAL A 245 -2.12 -14.80 13.76
C VAL A 245 -3.03 -14.66 14.96
N ALA A 246 -3.18 -13.44 15.47
CA ALA A 246 -4.16 -13.10 16.48
C ALA A 246 -5.40 -12.53 15.78
N TYR A 247 -6.57 -13.08 16.06
CA TYR A 247 -7.84 -12.65 15.49
C TYR A 247 -8.69 -12.00 16.57
N ARG A 248 -9.32 -10.86 16.26
CA ARG A 248 -10.32 -10.25 17.13
C ARG A 248 -11.58 -11.13 17.18
N PRO A 249 -12.36 -11.10 18.27
CA PRO A 249 -13.63 -11.81 18.32
C PRO A 249 -14.55 -11.39 17.17
N ALA A 250 -15.14 -12.34 16.46
CA ALA A 250 -16.02 -12.03 15.31
C ALA A 250 -17.19 -11.09 15.68
N LYS A 251 -17.74 -11.25 16.89
CA LYS A 251 -18.79 -10.36 17.41
C LYS A 251 -18.36 -8.89 17.49
N ASP A 252 -17.10 -8.63 17.81
CA ASP A 252 -16.54 -7.28 17.95
C ASP A 252 -16.32 -6.67 16.56
N ILE A 253 -15.75 -7.44 15.63
CA ILE A 253 -15.57 -7.01 14.23
C ILE A 253 -16.91 -6.68 13.57
N VAL A 254 -17.93 -7.53 13.75
CA VAL A 254 -19.28 -7.28 13.19
C VAL A 254 -19.93 -6.05 13.83
N ALA A 255 -19.73 -5.83 15.14
CA ALA A 255 -20.23 -4.65 15.82
C ALA A 255 -19.56 -3.36 15.31
N GLU A 256 -18.23 -3.38 15.10
CA GLU A 256 -17.50 -2.27 14.49
C GLU A 256 -18.05 -1.94 13.09
N ILE A 257 -18.21 -2.94 12.23
CA ILE A 257 -18.73 -2.75 10.87
C ILE A 257 -20.14 -2.15 10.91
N ARG A 258 -21.02 -2.65 11.78
CA ARG A 258 -22.38 -2.11 11.93
C ARG A 258 -22.37 -0.67 12.43
N HIS A 259 -21.54 -0.37 13.43
CA HIS A 259 -21.38 0.98 13.93
C HIS A 259 -20.91 1.94 12.83
N GLN A 260 -19.93 1.53 12.02
CA GLN A 260 -19.44 2.32 10.89
C GLN A 260 -20.55 2.60 9.85
N ILE A 261 -21.39 1.61 9.57
CA ILE A 261 -22.52 1.76 8.64
C ILE A 261 -23.60 2.67 9.23
N ASP A 262 -23.99 2.45 10.48
CA ASP A 262 -25.16 3.08 11.10
C ASP A 262 -24.89 4.56 11.44
N GLU A 263 -23.73 4.87 12.03
CA GLU A 263 -23.40 6.23 12.47
C GLU A 263 -22.84 7.10 11.34
N TYR A 264 -22.02 6.51 10.48
CA TYR A 264 -21.26 7.26 9.47
C TYR A 264 -21.76 7.02 8.04
N GLY A 265 -22.67 6.07 7.81
CA GLY A 265 -23.22 5.79 6.49
C GLY A 265 -22.24 5.07 5.56
N VAL A 266 -21.18 4.45 6.09
CA VAL A 266 -20.15 3.74 5.34
C VAL A 266 -20.76 2.71 4.40
N LYS A 267 -20.29 2.67 3.14
CA LYS A 267 -20.78 1.75 2.10
C LYS A 267 -19.78 0.70 1.67
N ASP A 268 -18.51 0.92 1.98
CA ASP A 268 -17.43 0.02 1.65
C ASP A 268 -16.57 -0.28 2.88
N ILE A 269 -16.33 -1.55 3.16
CA ILE A 269 -15.41 -1.99 4.22
C ILE A 269 -14.19 -2.62 3.57
N ALA A 270 -13.01 -2.11 3.91
CA ALA A 270 -11.74 -2.68 3.49
C ALA A 270 -11.07 -3.40 4.66
N PHE A 271 -10.91 -4.71 4.52
CA PHE A 271 -10.17 -5.52 5.47
C PHE A 271 -8.67 -5.35 5.26
N TYR A 272 -8.00 -4.80 6.26
CA TYR A 272 -6.53 -4.68 6.31
C TYR A 272 -6.02 -5.64 7.37
N ALA A 273 -5.42 -6.73 6.93
CA ALA A 273 -4.91 -7.78 7.79
C ALA A 273 -3.68 -8.43 7.19
N ASP A 274 -2.66 -8.68 8.01
CA ASP A 274 -1.44 -9.36 7.57
C ASP A 274 -1.72 -10.79 7.10
N PHE A 275 -2.79 -11.39 7.66
CA PHE A 275 -3.34 -12.65 7.19
C PHE A 275 -4.84 -12.78 7.53
N LEU A 276 -5.68 -12.39 6.57
CA LEU A 276 -7.14 -12.36 6.76
C LEU A 276 -7.78 -13.75 6.93
N LEU A 277 -7.31 -14.74 6.16
CA LEU A 277 -7.97 -16.05 6.02
C LEU A 277 -7.50 -17.12 7.02
N TRP A 278 -6.63 -16.75 7.97
CA TRP A 278 -6.09 -17.70 8.93
C TRP A 278 -7.21 -18.35 9.77
N ASP A 279 -7.25 -19.69 9.76
CA ASP A 279 -8.30 -20.47 10.44
C ASP A 279 -9.70 -19.91 10.14
N SER A 280 -10.01 -19.75 8.85
CA SER A 280 -11.18 -19.03 8.36
C SER A 280 -12.49 -19.54 8.94
N GLU A 281 -12.63 -20.85 9.16
CA GLU A 281 -13.86 -21.47 9.68
C GLU A 281 -14.21 -20.96 11.08
N SER A 282 -13.21 -20.84 11.96
CA SER A 282 -13.36 -20.32 13.33
C SER A 282 -13.39 -18.79 13.36
N ASN A 283 -12.80 -18.13 12.36
CA ASN A 283 -12.61 -16.68 12.33
C ASN A 283 -13.43 -16.01 11.23
N PHE A 284 -12.85 -15.82 10.04
CA PHE A 284 -13.42 -14.93 9.03
C PHE A 284 -14.83 -15.35 8.57
N GLU A 285 -15.12 -16.65 8.47
CA GLU A 285 -16.47 -17.14 8.16
C GLU A 285 -17.50 -16.73 9.22
N GLN A 286 -17.10 -16.61 10.48
CA GLN A 286 -17.96 -16.14 11.58
C GLN A 286 -18.21 -14.62 11.51
N VAL A 287 -17.36 -13.87 10.80
CA VAL A 287 -17.62 -12.47 10.45
C VAL A 287 -18.57 -12.37 9.26
N LEU A 288 -18.39 -13.22 8.23
CA LEU A 288 -19.21 -13.19 7.03
C LEU A 288 -20.67 -13.60 7.29
N LYS A 289 -20.90 -14.68 8.05
CA LYS A 289 -22.26 -15.22 8.27
C LYS A 289 -23.25 -14.18 8.83
N PRO A 290 -22.94 -13.40 9.89
CA PRO A 290 -23.84 -12.35 10.37
C PRO A 290 -24.06 -11.20 9.38
N LEU A 291 -23.05 -10.87 8.57
CA LEU A 291 -23.18 -9.83 7.54
C LEU A 291 -24.09 -10.29 6.40
N ILE A 292 -24.01 -11.56 6.00
CA ILE A 292 -24.91 -12.15 5.00
C ILE A 292 -26.34 -12.26 5.51
N ALA A 293 -26.52 -12.63 6.79
CA ALA A 293 -27.83 -12.76 7.41
C ALA A 293 -28.55 -11.40 7.56
N ASP A 294 -27.80 -10.30 7.62
CA ASP A 294 -28.34 -8.95 7.72
C ASP A 294 -28.70 -8.38 6.34
N GLN A 295 -29.97 -8.53 5.97
CA GLN A 295 -30.50 -7.99 4.71
C GLN A 295 -30.87 -6.50 4.79
N THR A 296 -30.73 -5.86 5.96
CA THR A 296 -31.11 -4.45 6.16
C THR A 296 -29.97 -3.48 5.86
N ARG A 297 -28.72 -3.96 5.93
CA ARG A 297 -27.52 -3.16 5.69
C ARG A 297 -26.84 -3.63 4.41
N HIS A 298 -26.81 -2.75 3.42
CA HIS A 298 -26.05 -3.00 2.19
C HIS A 298 -24.65 -2.42 2.30
N VAL A 299 -23.65 -3.30 2.27
CA VAL A 299 -22.22 -2.97 2.32
C VAL A 299 -21.45 -3.79 1.30
N ARG A 300 -20.41 -3.20 0.71
CA ARG A 300 -19.46 -3.92 -0.15
C ARG A 300 -18.19 -4.23 0.64
N LEU A 301 -17.71 -5.44 0.51
CA LEU A 301 -16.50 -5.89 1.19
C LEU A 301 -15.30 -5.91 0.24
N HIS A 302 -14.13 -5.56 0.76
CA HIS A 302 -12.87 -5.50 0.02
C HIS A 302 -11.74 -6.05 0.87
N ALA A 303 -10.74 -6.65 0.23
CA ALA A 303 -9.48 -7.07 0.86
C ALA A 303 -8.32 -6.73 -0.09
N PRO A 304 -7.89 -5.46 -0.13
CA PRO A 304 -6.95 -4.99 -1.15
C PRO A 304 -5.51 -5.49 -0.95
N GLU A 305 -5.15 -5.98 0.25
CA GLU A 305 -3.84 -6.57 0.55
C GLU A 305 -3.66 -7.99 -0.05
N GLY A 306 -4.73 -8.58 -0.60
CA GLY A 306 -4.70 -9.91 -1.18
C GLY A 306 -5.14 -11.02 -0.23
N LEU A 307 -5.43 -12.18 -0.82
CA LEU A 307 -5.99 -13.34 -0.15
C LEU A 307 -5.13 -14.57 -0.41
N ASP A 308 -4.76 -15.30 0.63
CA ASP A 308 -3.94 -16.50 0.48
C ASP A 308 -4.70 -17.57 -0.34
N VAL A 309 -4.16 -17.88 -1.52
CA VAL A 309 -4.78 -18.78 -2.51
C VAL A 309 -4.99 -20.19 -1.98
N ARG A 310 -4.23 -20.64 -0.98
CA ARG A 310 -4.37 -22.00 -0.41
C ARG A 310 -5.59 -22.14 0.47
N TYR A 311 -6.00 -21.04 1.11
CA TYR A 311 -7.23 -21.04 1.91
C TYR A 311 -8.45 -21.02 1.00
N LEU A 312 -8.40 -20.22 -0.07
CA LEU A 312 -9.46 -20.18 -1.07
C LEU A 312 -9.61 -21.52 -1.81
N ASN A 313 -8.50 -22.17 -2.17
CA ASN A 313 -8.58 -23.44 -2.90
C ASN A 313 -9.03 -24.65 -2.05
N ARG A 314 -8.82 -24.61 -0.74
CA ARG A 314 -9.18 -25.71 0.18
C ARG A 314 -10.62 -25.63 0.65
N SER A 315 -11.28 -24.49 0.51
CA SER A 315 -12.63 -24.26 1.03
C SER A 315 -13.51 -23.53 0.02
N GLN A 316 -14.26 -24.29 -0.78
CA GLN A 316 -15.29 -23.70 -1.65
C GLN A 316 -16.32 -22.91 -0.84
N LYS A 317 -16.69 -23.43 0.34
CA LYS A 317 -17.60 -22.79 1.30
C LYS A 317 -17.14 -21.36 1.64
N LEU A 318 -15.85 -21.14 1.89
CA LEU A 318 -15.31 -19.81 2.17
C LEU A 318 -15.54 -18.86 0.98
N VAL A 319 -15.23 -19.31 -0.24
CA VAL A 319 -15.39 -18.49 -1.45
C VAL A 319 -16.87 -18.16 -1.71
N ASP A 320 -17.77 -19.13 -1.50
CA ASP A 320 -19.21 -18.95 -1.63
C ASP A 320 -19.72 -17.91 -0.61
N LEU A 321 -19.24 -17.96 0.64
CA LEU A 321 -19.54 -16.97 1.67
C LEU A 321 -19.03 -15.57 1.28
N MET A 322 -17.82 -15.47 0.70
CA MET A 322 -17.29 -14.18 0.25
C MET A 322 -18.16 -13.58 -0.86
N ARG A 323 -18.65 -14.39 -1.82
CA ARG A 323 -19.57 -13.92 -2.84
C ARG A 323 -20.89 -13.46 -2.24
N ALA A 324 -21.48 -14.27 -1.35
CA ALA A 324 -22.74 -13.96 -0.68
C ALA A 324 -22.64 -12.69 0.19
N ALA A 325 -21.47 -12.43 0.78
CA ALA A 325 -21.20 -11.23 1.57
C ALA A 325 -20.84 -9.99 0.73
N HIS A 326 -21.04 -10.04 -0.59
CA HIS A 326 -20.80 -8.93 -1.51
C HIS A 326 -19.34 -8.44 -1.54
N PHE A 327 -18.38 -9.37 -1.55
CA PHE A 327 -17.02 -9.02 -1.96
C PHE A 327 -17.02 -8.46 -3.38
N ALA A 328 -16.56 -7.21 -3.53
CA ALA A 328 -16.59 -6.54 -4.83
C ALA A 328 -15.46 -6.99 -5.74
N LYS A 329 -14.27 -7.20 -5.16
CA LYS A 329 -13.08 -7.66 -5.86
C LYS A 329 -12.27 -8.61 -4.98
N LEU A 330 -11.67 -9.61 -5.60
CA LEU A 330 -10.68 -10.51 -5.00
C LEU A 330 -9.31 -10.26 -5.65
N TYR A 331 -8.28 -10.33 -4.82
CA TYR A 331 -6.89 -10.18 -5.25
C TYR A 331 -6.09 -11.41 -4.82
N LEU A 332 -5.53 -12.13 -5.78
CA LEU A 332 -4.85 -13.41 -5.61
C LEU A 332 -3.36 -13.24 -5.88
N PRO A 333 -2.49 -13.28 -4.86
CA PRO A 333 -1.06 -13.14 -5.06
C PRO A 333 -0.48 -14.43 -5.67
N VAL A 334 -0.19 -14.38 -6.97
CA VAL A 334 0.63 -15.40 -7.64
C VAL A 334 2.11 -15.05 -7.50
N GLU A 335 2.44 -13.76 -7.52
CA GLU A 335 3.78 -13.17 -7.53
C GLU A 335 4.57 -13.54 -8.79
N ASN A 336 4.90 -14.83 -8.95
CA ASN A 336 5.66 -15.39 -10.07
C ASN A 336 5.28 -16.87 -10.25
N ILE A 337 5.28 -17.39 -11.48
CA ILE A 337 4.96 -18.81 -11.73
C ILE A 337 6.14 -19.77 -11.52
N ASP A 338 7.36 -19.26 -11.44
CA ASP A 338 8.57 -20.04 -11.15
C ASP A 338 8.67 -20.33 -9.64
N GLU A 339 8.22 -21.52 -9.25
CA GLU A 339 8.32 -21.98 -7.86
C GLU A 339 9.76 -22.10 -7.36
N THR A 340 10.74 -22.36 -8.24
CA THR A 340 12.15 -22.44 -7.85
C THR A 340 12.64 -21.07 -7.45
N TYR A 341 12.33 -20.05 -8.24
CA TYR A 341 12.63 -18.66 -7.92
C TYR A 341 11.96 -18.21 -6.62
N LEU A 342 10.66 -18.48 -6.44
CA LEU A 342 9.92 -18.14 -5.21
C LEU A 342 10.49 -18.82 -3.95
N ARG A 343 11.03 -20.03 -4.06
CA ARG A 343 11.68 -20.74 -2.94
C ARG A 343 12.95 -20.06 -2.46
N THR A 344 13.69 -19.41 -3.36
CA THR A 344 14.87 -18.59 -3.00
C THR A 344 14.46 -17.41 -2.12
N MET A 345 13.27 -16.85 -2.35
CA MET A 345 12.66 -15.80 -1.53
C MET A 345 11.87 -16.32 -0.33
N ASN A 346 12.07 -17.59 0.02
CA ASN A 346 11.43 -18.26 1.14
C ASN A 346 9.88 -18.28 1.09
N ARG A 347 9.29 -18.09 -0.09
CA ARG A 347 7.85 -18.26 -0.35
C ARG A 347 7.56 -19.70 -0.75
N ARG A 348 7.76 -20.63 0.19
CA ARG A 348 7.67 -22.09 -0.06
C ARG A 348 6.29 -22.69 0.18
N HIS A 349 5.41 -21.91 0.79
CA HIS A 349 4.15 -22.40 1.34
C HIS A 349 3.02 -22.41 0.33
N VAL A 350 3.14 -21.66 -0.78
CA VAL A 350 2.22 -21.57 -1.93
C VAL A 350 2.85 -22.23 -3.15
N ARG A 351 2.03 -22.94 -3.93
CA ARG A 351 2.38 -23.52 -5.24
C ARG A 351 1.54 -22.92 -6.35
N LEU A 352 1.97 -23.06 -7.60
CA LEU A 352 1.22 -22.57 -8.76
C LEU A 352 -0.15 -23.24 -8.88
N LYS A 353 -0.24 -24.54 -8.56
CA LYS A 353 -1.51 -25.27 -8.51
C LYS A 353 -2.49 -24.60 -7.54
N ASP A 354 -1.98 -24.07 -6.43
CA ASP A 354 -2.84 -23.48 -5.41
C ASP A 354 -3.55 -22.23 -5.94
N PHE A 355 -2.85 -21.42 -6.75
CA PHE A 355 -3.43 -20.29 -7.47
C PHE A 355 -4.49 -20.75 -8.47
N VAL A 356 -4.17 -21.70 -9.35
CA VAL A 356 -5.11 -22.19 -10.39
C VAL A 356 -6.40 -22.73 -9.77
N ASP A 357 -6.30 -23.51 -8.69
CA ASP A 357 -7.48 -24.05 -8.00
C ASP A 357 -8.29 -22.95 -7.31
N ALA A 358 -7.65 -21.91 -6.76
CA ALA A 358 -8.33 -20.76 -6.18
C ALA A 358 -9.13 -19.97 -7.23
N VAL A 359 -8.57 -19.78 -8.44
CA VAL A 359 -9.28 -19.15 -9.56
C VAL A 359 -10.53 -19.94 -9.92
N LYS A 360 -10.42 -21.27 -10.03
CA LYS A 360 -11.56 -22.16 -10.30
C LYS A 360 -12.62 -22.08 -9.20
N ALA A 361 -12.21 -21.99 -7.94
CA ALA A 361 -13.13 -21.84 -6.82
C ALA A 361 -13.90 -20.51 -6.89
N CYS A 362 -13.23 -19.42 -7.29
CA CYS A 362 -13.86 -18.11 -7.50
C CYS A 362 -14.87 -18.14 -8.65
N GLU A 363 -14.50 -18.73 -9.79
CA GLU A 363 -15.42 -18.88 -10.94
C GLU A 363 -16.65 -19.72 -10.57
N LYS A 364 -16.45 -20.84 -9.87
CA LYS A 364 -17.52 -21.71 -9.39
C LYS A 364 -18.48 -20.99 -8.41
N ALA A 365 -17.95 -20.09 -7.58
CA ALA A 365 -18.76 -19.27 -6.67
C ALA A 365 -19.54 -18.16 -7.40
N GLY A 366 -19.32 -17.96 -8.71
CA GLY A 366 -20.01 -16.96 -9.52
C GLY A 366 -19.32 -15.60 -9.55
N PHE A 367 -18.06 -15.50 -9.13
CA PHE A 367 -17.23 -14.35 -9.51
C PHE A 367 -16.90 -14.44 -10.99
N LYS A 368 -17.01 -13.31 -11.69
CA LYS A 368 -16.67 -13.26 -13.11
C LYS A 368 -15.14 -13.18 -13.26
N LEU A 369 -14.58 -14.01 -14.13
CA LEU A 369 -13.19 -13.90 -14.53
C LEU A 369 -13.06 -12.91 -15.68
N ARG A 370 -11.84 -12.38 -15.90
CA ARG A 370 -11.53 -11.47 -17.02
C ARG A 370 -12.41 -10.21 -17.06
N ASN A 371 -12.97 -9.80 -15.91
CA ASN A 371 -13.86 -8.63 -15.76
C ASN A 371 -13.48 -7.72 -14.55
N LEU A 372 -12.29 -7.92 -13.96
CA LEU A 372 -11.79 -7.25 -12.75
C LEU A 372 -12.46 -7.61 -11.42
N GLU A 373 -13.40 -8.58 -11.35
CA GLU A 373 -13.90 -9.11 -10.07
C GLU A 373 -12.88 -10.02 -9.38
N VAL A 374 -12.10 -10.79 -10.13
CA VAL A 374 -10.95 -11.55 -9.62
C VAL A 374 -9.70 -11.06 -10.32
N ASN A 375 -8.64 -10.80 -9.56
CA ASN A 375 -7.42 -10.14 -10.02
C ASN A 375 -6.21 -10.89 -9.47
N ALA A 376 -5.10 -10.91 -10.20
CA ALA A 376 -3.87 -11.54 -9.74
C ALA A 376 -2.76 -10.51 -9.52
N PHE A 377 -2.12 -10.52 -8.35
CA PHE A 377 -0.90 -9.73 -8.14
C PHE A 377 0.29 -10.43 -8.77
N VAL A 378 0.96 -9.72 -9.68
CA VAL A 378 2.22 -10.13 -10.30
C VAL A 378 3.29 -9.17 -9.80
N LEU A 379 4.24 -9.70 -9.02
CA LEU A 379 5.36 -8.95 -8.48
C LEU A 379 6.51 -9.00 -9.46
N TYR A 380 7.07 -7.86 -9.82
CA TYR A 380 8.18 -7.76 -10.77
C TYR A 380 9.13 -6.62 -10.41
N GLY A 381 10.35 -6.67 -10.97
CA GLY A 381 11.44 -5.77 -10.58
C GLY A 381 12.23 -6.29 -9.38
N LEU A 382 12.08 -7.58 -9.07
CA LEU A 382 12.89 -8.29 -8.07
C LEU A 382 14.35 -8.40 -8.54
N PRO A 383 15.32 -8.53 -7.61
CA PRO A 383 16.72 -8.64 -8.00
C PRO A 383 16.98 -9.94 -8.78
N ARG A 384 17.76 -9.82 -9.86
CA ARG A 384 18.16 -10.89 -10.78
C ARG A 384 16.97 -11.62 -11.44
N GLU A 385 15.84 -10.93 -11.56
CA GLU A 385 14.67 -11.44 -12.26
C GLU A 385 14.87 -11.33 -13.79
N SER A 386 14.49 -12.38 -14.53
CA SER A 386 14.55 -12.36 -15.99
C SER A 386 13.27 -11.81 -16.60
N ILE A 387 13.39 -11.07 -17.70
CA ILE A 387 12.27 -10.54 -18.47
C ILE A 387 11.41 -11.69 -18.99
N ASP A 388 12.03 -12.76 -19.49
CA ASP A 388 11.33 -13.97 -19.93
C ASP A 388 10.47 -14.59 -18.80
N GLY A 389 10.98 -14.65 -17.57
CA GLY A 389 10.24 -15.15 -16.42
C GLY A 389 9.00 -14.32 -16.10
N VAL A 390 9.12 -12.98 -16.16
CA VAL A 390 7.98 -12.07 -15.96
C VAL A 390 6.97 -12.20 -17.09
N VAL A 391 7.41 -12.24 -18.36
CA VAL A 391 6.52 -12.40 -19.52
C VAL A 391 5.76 -13.73 -19.44
N LYS A 392 6.42 -14.83 -19.09
CA LYS A 392 5.78 -16.13 -18.88
C LYS A 392 4.71 -16.07 -17.78
N THR A 393 5.02 -15.40 -16.66
CA THR A 393 4.06 -15.17 -15.58
C THR A 393 2.85 -14.38 -16.07
N VAL A 394 3.07 -13.26 -16.77
CA VAL A 394 2.02 -12.38 -17.30
C VAL A 394 1.10 -13.12 -18.28
N LEU A 395 1.67 -13.86 -19.24
CA LEU A 395 0.89 -14.62 -20.22
C LEU A 395 0.08 -15.75 -19.55
N PHE A 396 0.68 -16.46 -18.59
CA PHE A 396 -0.01 -17.50 -17.83
C PHE A 396 -1.20 -16.95 -17.04
N VAL A 397 -1.00 -15.85 -16.32
CA VAL A 397 -2.06 -15.21 -15.52
C VAL A 397 -3.17 -14.65 -16.40
N SER A 398 -2.80 -14.03 -17.53
CA SER A 398 -3.78 -13.58 -18.51
C SER A 398 -4.64 -14.74 -19.00
N GLU A 399 -4.04 -15.89 -19.32
CA GLU A 399 -4.80 -17.06 -19.75
C GLU A 399 -5.75 -17.59 -18.67
N VAL A 400 -5.22 -17.84 -17.47
CA VAL A 400 -5.97 -18.49 -16.39
C VAL A 400 -7.06 -17.60 -15.80
N LEU A 401 -6.81 -16.30 -15.66
CA LEU A 401 -7.68 -15.38 -14.91
C LEU A 401 -8.05 -14.12 -15.68
N GLY A 402 -7.18 -13.62 -16.57
CA GLY A 402 -7.45 -12.49 -17.48
C GLY A 402 -7.50 -11.10 -16.85
N SER A 403 -6.99 -10.95 -15.62
CA SER A 403 -6.82 -9.66 -14.93
C SER A 403 -5.55 -9.66 -14.07
N ILE A 404 -4.62 -8.78 -14.42
CA ILE A 404 -3.31 -8.67 -13.79
C ILE A 404 -3.23 -7.34 -13.04
N ILE A 405 -2.75 -7.36 -11.81
CA ILE A 405 -2.38 -6.13 -11.10
C ILE A 405 -0.85 -6.09 -11.03
N PRO A 406 -0.20 -5.17 -11.76
CA PRO A 406 1.24 -5.04 -11.74
C PRO A 406 1.69 -4.49 -10.38
N MET A 407 2.57 -5.23 -9.70
CA MET A 407 3.15 -4.83 -8.42
C MET A 407 4.65 -4.65 -8.60
N LEU A 408 5.12 -3.40 -8.60
CA LEU A 408 6.56 -3.12 -8.62
C LEU A 408 7.18 -3.43 -7.27
N PHE A 409 8.27 -4.18 -7.28
CA PHE A 409 8.96 -4.54 -6.07
C PHE A 409 9.65 -3.33 -5.44
N THR A 410 9.35 -3.12 -4.15
CA THR A 410 10.02 -2.13 -3.30
C THR A 410 10.89 -2.88 -2.28
N PRO A 411 12.22 -2.76 -2.30
CA PRO A 411 13.08 -3.27 -1.23
C PRO A 411 12.80 -2.52 0.06
N VAL A 412 12.07 -3.16 0.96
CA VAL A 412 11.70 -2.57 2.24
C VAL A 412 12.81 -2.80 3.28
N PRO A 413 13.31 -1.76 3.96
CA PRO A 413 14.25 -1.91 5.06
C PRO A 413 13.75 -2.94 6.08
N THR A 414 14.67 -3.75 6.62
CA THR A 414 14.44 -4.93 7.50
C THR A 414 14.01 -6.23 6.82
N THR A 415 13.61 -6.21 5.54
CA THR A 415 13.29 -7.46 4.81
C THR A 415 14.55 -8.25 4.46
N GLY A 416 14.42 -9.57 4.29
CA GLY A 416 15.55 -10.43 3.92
C GLY A 416 16.21 -10.00 2.61
N ILE A 417 15.43 -9.68 1.58
CA ILE A 417 15.97 -9.17 0.31
C ILE A 417 16.70 -7.86 0.55
N TYR A 418 16.17 -6.92 1.33
CA TYR A 418 16.91 -5.70 1.62
C TYR A 418 18.26 -5.99 2.29
N GLN A 419 18.29 -6.88 3.28
CA GLN A 419 19.52 -7.26 3.99
C GLN A 419 20.58 -7.85 3.05
N ASP A 420 20.18 -8.72 2.12
CA ASP A 420 21.08 -9.35 1.14
C ASP A 420 21.76 -8.30 0.23
N TYR A 421 21.16 -7.12 0.07
CA TYR A 421 21.62 -6.05 -0.82
C TYR A 421 21.99 -4.74 -0.09
N VAL A 422 22.17 -4.75 1.23
CA VAL A 422 22.61 -3.55 1.98
C VAL A 422 23.88 -2.91 1.42
N PRO A 423 24.95 -3.65 1.07
CA PRO A 423 26.14 -3.05 0.46
C PRO A 423 25.84 -2.33 -0.87
N TYR A 424 24.92 -2.87 -1.67
CA TYR A 424 24.49 -2.28 -2.94
C TYR A 424 23.78 -0.94 -2.73
N PHE A 425 22.93 -0.84 -1.70
CA PHE A 425 22.23 0.39 -1.35
C PHE A 425 23.14 1.44 -0.71
N ARG A 426 24.04 1.03 0.19
CA ARG A 426 24.98 1.93 0.86
C ARG A 426 25.95 2.64 -0.09
N THR A 427 26.46 1.93 -1.10
CA THR A 427 27.36 2.55 -2.10
C THR A 427 26.67 3.62 -2.94
N ARG A 428 25.33 3.65 -2.94
CA ARG A 428 24.50 4.64 -3.62
C ARG A 428 23.89 5.68 -2.68
N GLY A 429 24.11 5.56 -1.37
CA GLY A 429 23.46 6.40 -0.35
C GLY A 429 21.97 6.13 -0.13
N TRP A 430 21.41 5.06 -0.71
CA TRP A 430 19.98 4.75 -0.66
C TRP A 430 19.53 4.14 0.68
N ASP A 431 20.48 3.86 1.58
CA ASP A 431 20.21 3.57 2.99
C ASP A 431 19.82 4.81 3.81
N LYS A 432 20.05 6.01 3.25
CA LYS A 432 19.65 7.32 3.78
C LYS A 432 18.61 8.00 2.88
N GLU A 433 18.71 7.81 1.57
CA GLU A 433 17.72 8.29 0.62
C GLU A 433 16.65 7.23 0.37
N LEU A 434 15.86 6.91 1.41
CA LEU A 434 14.88 5.81 1.36
C LEU A 434 13.83 5.97 0.24
N GLN A 435 13.63 7.18 -0.26
CA GLN A 435 12.77 7.45 -1.41
C GLN A 435 13.25 6.73 -2.69
N MET A 436 14.56 6.47 -2.80
CA MET A 436 15.17 5.72 -3.91
C MET A 436 14.84 4.23 -3.86
N LEU A 437 14.29 3.72 -2.76
CA LEU A 437 13.84 2.34 -2.63
C LEU A 437 12.42 2.13 -3.18
N ASN A 438 11.73 3.19 -3.60
CA ASN A 438 10.39 3.08 -4.21
C ASN A 438 10.46 2.24 -5.50
N GLY A 439 9.66 1.19 -5.60
CA GLY A 439 9.66 0.31 -6.77
C GLY A 439 9.40 1.03 -8.11
N LYS A 440 8.73 2.19 -8.08
CA LYS A 440 8.47 3.03 -9.25
C LYS A 440 9.74 3.65 -9.88
N VAL A 441 10.86 3.63 -9.16
CA VAL A 441 12.15 4.13 -9.65
C VAL A 441 13.16 3.00 -9.93
N TYR A 442 12.68 1.75 -9.94
CA TYR A 442 13.45 0.55 -10.32
C TYR A 442 14.77 0.37 -9.55
N PRO A 443 14.72 0.18 -8.22
CA PRO A 443 15.92 0.12 -7.38
C PRO A 443 16.88 -1.05 -7.67
N PHE A 444 16.48 -2.02 -8.50
CA PHE A 444 17.34 -3.12 -8.94
C PHE A 444 17.67 -3.09 -10.44
N LEU A 445 17.38 -1.99 -11.15
CA LEU A 445 17.56 -1.89 -12.59
C LEU A 445 18.97 -2.31 -13.06
N GLU A 446 20.00 -1.88 -12.32
CA GLU A 446 21.41 -2.21 -12.60
C GLU A 446 21.78 -3.69 -12.39
N LEU A 447 21.01 -4.42 -11.58
CA LEU A 447 21.28 -5.84 -11.29
C LEU A 447 20.49 -6.78 -12.20
N ASN A 448 19.45 -6.27 -12.85
CA ASN A 448 18.55 -7.06 -13.66
C ASN A 448 18.99 -7.02 -15.13
N GLU A 449 18.63 -8.03 -15.91
CA GLU A 449 18.97 -8.07 -17.34
C GLU A 449 18.21 -6.99 -18.14
N GLY A 450 16.98 -6.67 -17.70
CA GLY A 450 16.11 -5.74 -18.41
C GLY A 450 16.63 -4.31 -18.42
N SER A 451 16.46 -3.66 -19.56
CA SER A 451 16.58 -2.22 -19.72
C SER A 451 15.34 -1.51 -19.16
N LEU A 452 15.43 -0.19 -19.02
CA LEU A 452 14.31 0.62 -18.57
C LEU A 452 13.09 0.57 -19.52
N PRO A 453 13.24 0.63 -20.87
CA PRO A 453 12.16 0.34 -21.82
C PRO A 453 11.49 -1.01 -21.58
N ASP A 454 12.25 -2.07 -21.25
CA ASP A 454 11.67 -3.39 -21.01
C ASP A 454 10.69 -3.38 -19.84
N TYR A 455 11.02 -2.71 -18.74
CA TYR A 455 10.11 -2.60 -17.58
C TYR A 455 8.86 -1.75 -17.87
N ILE A 456 8.98 -0.76 -18.75
CA ILE A 456 7.84 0.03 -19.23
C ILE A 456 6.97 -0.82 -20.14
N ASP A 457 7.57 -1.62 -21.03
CA ASP A 457 6.87 -2.51 -21.94
C ASP A 457 6.20 -3.69 -21.22
N LEU A 458 6.78 -4.19 -20.14
CA LEU A 458 6.12 -5.14 -19.24
C LEU A 458 4.81 -4.55 -18.69
N GLN A 459 4.81 -3.29 -18.26
CA GLN A 459 3.60 -2.61 -17.81
C GLN A 459 2.60 -2.45 -18.95
N ARG A 460 3.04 -1.95 -20.10
CA ARG A 460 2.18 -1.80 -21.30
C ARG A 460 1.55 -3.13 -21.69
N LEU A 461 2.31 -4.22 -21.68
CA LEU A 461 1.83 -5.57 -21.95
C LEU A 461 0.74 -5.98 -20.94
N MET A 462 0.97 -5.80 -19.64
CA MET A 462 -0.02 -6.11 -18.60
C MET A 462 -1.30 -5.29 -18.77
N PHE A 463 -1.20 -3.97 -19.01
CA PHE A 463 -2.37 -3.12 -19.25
C PHE A 463 -3.12 -3.46 -20.54
N MET A 464 -2.40 -3.80 -21.62
CA MET A 464 -2.99 -4.26 -22.87
C MET A 464 -3.76 -5.57 -22.67
N LEU A 465 -3.18 -6.55 -21.97
CA LEU A 465 -3.83 -7.82 -21.68
C LEU A 465 -5.05 -7.66 -20.76
N ASN A 466 -5.09 -6.61 -19.94
CA ASN A 466 -6.24 -6.24 -19.13
C ASN A 466 -7.31 -5.44 -19.88
N THR A 467 -7.08 -5.06 -21.15
CA THR A 467 -8.04 -4.25 -21.90
C THR A 467 -9.28 -5.08 -22.21
N HIS A 468 -10.46 -4.57 -21.85
CA HIS A 468 -11.73 -5.26 -22.06
C HIS A 468 -12.46 -4.73 -23.29
N TYR A 469 -13.04 -5.64 -24.06
CA TYR A 469 -14.02 -5.33 -25.09
C TYR A 469 -15.29 -6.13 -24.81
N ARG A 470 -16.44 -5.44 -24.66
CA ARG A 470 -17.74 -6.05 -24.33
C ARG A 470 -17.64 -7.10 -23.20
N ASP A 471 -17.02 -6.69 -22.10
CA ASP A 471 -16.92 -7.41 -20.81
C ASP A 471 -15.80 -8.46 -20.64
N ALA A 472 -14.93 -8.67 -21.63
CA ALA A 472 -13.79 -9.58 -21.48
C ALA A 472 -12.51 -9.08 -22.14
N SER A 473 -11.36 -9.48 -21.59
CA SER A 473 -10.05 -9.33 -22.25
C SER A 473 -9.80 -10.41 -23.33
N PHE A 474 -8.72 -10.28 -24.10
CA PHE A 474 -8.27 -11.30 -25.08
C PHE A 474 -7.69 -12.54 -24.39
N ARG A 475 -7.92 -13.75 -24.93
CA ARG A 475 -7.39 -15.04 -24.44
C ARG A 475 -6.31 -15.58 -25.38
N PRO A 476 -5.01 -15.48 -25.02
CA PRO A 476 -3.93 -15.88 -25.92
C PRO A 476 -3.96 -17.37 -26.29
N PHE A 477 -4.36 -18.26 -25.39
CA PHE A 477 -4.31 -19.72 -25.58
C PHE A 477 -5.68 -20.38 -25.78
N ALA A 478 -6.73 -19.62 -26.06
CA ALA A 478 -8.04 -20.18 -26.42
C ALA A 478 -8.04 -20.85 -27.82
N ASP A 479 -9.08 -21.63 -28.10
CA ASP A 479 -9.28 -22.35 -29.38
C ASP A 479 -9.92 -21.50 -30.49
N SER A 480 -10.07 -20.19 -30.26
CA SER A 480 -10.65 -19.30 -31.27
C SER A 480 -9.74 -19.20 -32.50
N ARG A 481 -10.32 -18.94 -33.69
CA ARG A 481 -9.53 -18.73 -34.92
C ARG A 481 -8.49 -17.62 -34.75
N VAL A 482 -8.84 -16.55 -34.03
CA VAL A 482 -7.94 -15.42 -33.75
C VAL A 482 -6.80 -15.83 -32.82
N SER A 483 -7.09 -16.54 -31.74
CA SER A 483 -6.07 -17.02 -30.79
C SER A 483 -5.13 -18.04 -31.44
N ASN A 484 -5.65 -18.96 -32.25
CA ASN A 484 -4.85 -19.90 -33.03
C ASN A 484 -3.95 -19.17 -34.03
N ALA A 485 -4.50 -18.20 -34.77
CA ALA A 485 -3.72 -17.38 -35.70
C ALA A 485 -2.64 -16.56 -34.98
N PHE A 486 -2.96 -15.97 -33.82
CA PHE A 486 -1.99 -15.24 -32.99
C PHE A 486 -0.80 -16.14 -32.63
N ARG A 487 -1.05 -17.32 -32.03
CA ARG A 487 0.02 -18.25 -31.64
C ARG A 487 0.81 -18.77 -32.83
N ASN A 488 0.15 -19.12 -33.92
CA ASN A 488 0.83 -19.56 -35.15
C ASN A 488 1.76 -18.48 -35.70
N ASN A 489 1.36 -17.21 -35.65
CA ASN A 489 2.20 -16.10 -36.10
C ASN A 489 3.40 -15.82 -35.18
N LEU A 490 3.35 -16.25 -33.91
CA LEU A 490 4.53 -16.18 -33.03
C LEU A 490 5.60 -17.23 -33.42
N THR A 491 5.22 -18.32 -34.08
CA THR A 491 6.12 -19.45 -34.38
C THR A 491 6.44 -19.65 -35.86
N ASN A 492 5.62 -19.12 -36.78
CA ASN A 492 5.74 -19.34 -38.23
C ASN A 492 6.77 -18.41 -38.92
N ALA A 493 7.75 -17.89 -38.19
CA ALA A 493 8.73 -16.92 -38.67
C ALA A 493 8.13 -15.61 -39.24
N PHE A 494 6.90 -15.23 -38.87
CA PHE A 494 6.30 -13.94 -39.27
C PHE A 494 7.18 -12.74 -38.85
N TYR A 495 7.85 -12.83 -37.71
CA TYR A 495 8.84 -11.82 -37.30
C TYR A 495 9.96 -11.64 -38.34
N LYS A 496 10.47 -12.75 -38.90
CA LYS A 496 11.46 -12.71 -39.98
C LYS A 496 10.85 -12.12 -41.24
N TYR A 497 9.61 -12.48 -41.58
CA TYR A 497 8.91 -11.91 -42.73
C TYR A 497 8.77 -10.38 -42.67
N ILE A 498 8.41 -9.85 -41.50
CA ILE A 498 8.31 -8.39 -41.29
C ILE A 498 9.69 -7.72 -41.41
N THR A 499 10.73 -8.33 -40.84
CA THR A 499 12.07 -7.72 -40.77
C THR A 499 12.90 -7.90 -42.04
N THR A 500 12.59 -8.86 -42.91
CA THR A 500 13.40 -9.15 -44.12
C THR A 500 12.62 -9.13 -45.44
N GLY A 501 11.29 -9.22 -45.43
CA GLY A 501 10.50 -9.61 -46.60
C GLY A 501 9.58 -8.55 -47.20
N LEU A 502 9.21 -7.50 -46.48
CA LEU A 502 8.18 -6.55 -46.93
C LEU A 502 8.44 -5.07 -46.61
N MET A 503 9.30 -4.76 -45.65
CA MET A 503 9.46 -3.40 -45.17
C MET A 503 10.89 -2.95 -45.43
N GLU A 504 11.06 -1.86 -46.19
CA GLU A 504 12.30 -1.10 -46.10
C GLU A 504 12.53 -0.76 -44.61
N PRO A 505 13.77 -0.76 -44.10
CA PRO A 505 14.07 -0.51 -42.70
C PRO A 505 13.40 0.75 -42.12
N GLU A 506 13.05 1.70 -42.99
CA GLU A 506 12.39 2.97 -42.71
C GLU A 506 10.95 2.84 -42.17
N TYR A 507 10.24 1.74 -42.43
CA TYR A 507 8.84 1.56 -42.00
C TYR A 507 8.69 1.02 -40.57
N LEU A 508 9.72 0.35 -40.05
CA LEU A 508 9.78 -0.11 -38.67
C LEU A 508 10.63 0.91 -37.92
N GLY A 509 10.05 2.07 -37.59
CA GLY A 509 10.75 3.12 -36.85
C GLY A 509 11.54 2.55 -35.67
N SER A 510 12.81 2.95 -35.59
CA SER A 510 13.81 2.50 -34.62
C SER A 510 13.35 2.60 -33.17
#